data_AF-A0AAD4NBB3-F1
#
_entry.id   AF-A0AAD4NBB3-F1
#
_cell.length_a   1.000
_cell.length_b   1.000
_cell.length_c   1.000
_cell.angle_alpha   90.00
_cell.angle_beta   90.00
_cell.angle_gamma   90.00
#
_symmetry.space_group_name_H-M   'P 1'
#
loop_
_entity.id
_entity.type
_entity.pdbx_description
1 polymer ?
#
loop_
_entity_poly.entity_id
_entity_poly.type
_entity_poly.pdbx_seq_one_letter_code
_entity_poly.pdbx_strand_id
1 'polypeptide(L)'
;MIQRVRLSRPARYLCNIVLLSLLILYAVKVYNDLFPGYIIDDRYVNGIDSKENAAVVKIDTMCSETTKELCFSVVDLIQENEEVKRAIYLHGFEQEFDTVVALIPPKGMSASNSDTRMWQVNHNKIMTQYVSGLVLAPFMVGALNPDQSKSLEDKVNQSMCIVGLGGGAVDSFIHAKFPSINITVLEVEPVVKVLANRWFGVSEDKTRRTIIRDGIEVIKDAKRKGESYNVVMVDACNSDDAMPCPSPRFIEQQNLELIKSVLKPMGAFVLNTLAMKDEITNIQMVQQRLLTVFPLCISISAEEEFNTIFACLPYSIQPQNRLATQKLWFEQRRKIQKEFKLDMIQQAPITIIERQ
;
A
#
# COMPACT_ATOMS: atom_id res chain seq x y z
N MET A 1 8.15 68.87 18.31
CA MET A 1 9.58 68.90 17.92
C MET A 1 10.20 67.57 18.37
N ILE A 2 10.14 66.52 17.55
CA ILE A 2 10.68 65.20 17.92
C ILE A 2 12.17 65.21 17.59
N GLN A 3 13.02 65.34 18.61
CA GLN A 3 14.47 65.26 18.44
C GLN A 3 14.85 63.82 18.04
N ARG A 4 15.30 63.64 16.79
CA ARG A 4 15.97 62.40 16.37
C ARG A 4 17.30 62.31 17.11
N VAL A 5 17.36 61.44 18.12
CA VAL A 5 18.61 61.08 18.81
C VAL A 5 19.52 60.38 17.79
N ARG A 6 20.53 61.10 17.28
CA ARG A 6 21.59 60.51 16.45
C ARG A 6 22.54 59.74 17.37
N LEU A 7 22.41 58.41 17.38
CA LEU A 7 23.40 57.52 18.00
C LEU A 7 24.81 57.86 17.47
N SER A 8 25.78 57.99 18.37
CA SER A 8 27.19 58.21 18.05
C SER A 8 27.73 57.06 17.21
N ARG A 9 28.76 57.29 16.39
CA ARG A 9 29.41 56.25 15.56
C ARG A 9 29.74 54.96 16.34
N PRO A 10 30.31 55.01 17.57
CA PRO A 10 30.55 53.79 18.35
C PRO A 10 29.27 53.11 18.83
N ALA A 11 28.21 53.87 19.18
CA ALA A 11 26.93 53.30 19.60
C ALA A 11 26.18 52.59 18.46
N ARG A 12 26.33 53.07 17.21
CA ARG A 12 25.80 52.36 16.02
C ARG A 12 26.57 51.07 15.73
N TYR A 13 27.89 51.08 15.91
CA TYR A 13 28.71 49.88 15.78
C TYR A 13 28.30 48.82 16.81
N LEU A 14 28.11 49.21 18.07
CA LEU A 14 27.67 48.31 19.12
C LEU A 14 26.26 47.74 18.84
N CYS A 15 25.34 48.60 18.38
CA CYS A 15 23.99 48.18 18.01
C CYS A 15 23.99 47.19 16.82
N ASN A 16 24.82 47.43 15.80
CA ASN A 16 24.97 46.53 14.67
C ASN A 16 25.58 45.18 15.07
N ILE A 17 26.56 45.17 15.99
CA ILE A 17 27.14 43.93 16.52
C ILE A 17 26.07 43.11 17.24
N VAL A 18 25.29 43.74 18.12
CA VAL A 18 24.20 43.06 18.84
C VAL A 18 23.15 42.50 17.87
N LEU A 19 22.77 43.26 16.85
CA LEU A 19 21.80 42.80 15.84
C LEU A 19 22.32 41.62 15.03
N LEU A 20 23.61 41.65 14.65
CA LEU A 20 24.26 40.55 13.94
C LEU A 20 24.35 39.30 14.82
N SER A 21 24.69 39.45 16.11
CA SER A 21 24.71 38.35 17.07
C SER A 21 23.33 37.70 17.24
N LEU A 22 22.26 38.51 17.31
CA LEU A 22 20.89 38.01 17.39
C LEU A 22 20.45 37.28 16.11
N LEU A 23 20.83 37.78 14.93
CA LEU A 23 20.57 37.11 13.65
C LEU A 23 21.31 35.78 13.54
N ILE A 24 22.57 35.70 13.99
CA ILE A 24 23.34 34.45 14.02
C ILE A 24 22.68 33.45 14.97
N LEU A 25 22.30 33.87 16.18
CA LEU A 25 21.61 32.99 17.14
C LEU A 25 20.27 32.49 16.60
N TYR A 26 19.51 33.34 15.92
CA TYR A 26 18.27 32.94 15.26
C TYR A 26 18.53 31.96 14.11
N ALA A 27 19.54 32.20 13.29
CA ALA A 27 19.92 31.29 12.20
C ALA A 27 20.39 29.93 12.73
N VAL A 28 21.17 29.91 13.82
CA VAL A 28 21.58 28.66 14.51
C VAL A 28 20.36 27.93 15.08
N LYS A 29 19.41 28.65 15.67
CA LYS A 29 18.16 28.06 16.16
C LYS A 29 17.34 27.46 15.02
N VAL A 30 17.10 28.22 13.95
CA VAL A 30 16.39 27.73 12.76
C VAL A 30 17.12 26.56 12.11
N TYR A 31 18.46 26.58 12.08
CA TYR A 31 19.26 25.45 11.62
C TYR A 31 19.06 24.22 12.51
N ASN A 32 19.09 24.36 13.84
CA ASN A 32 18.84 23.24 14.76
C ASN A 32 17.39 22.75 14.74
N ASP A 33 16.42 23.63 14.48
CA ASP A 33 15.00 23.29 14.35
C ASP A 33 14.72 22.58 13.01
N LEU A 34 15.42 22.96 11.93
CA LEU A 34 15.30 22.34 10.60
C LEU A 34 16.16 21.10 10.42
N PHE A 35 17.30 21.04 11.11
CA PHE A 35 18.30 19.98 11.08
C PHE A 35 18.61 19.60 12.54
N PRO A 36 17.68 18.93 13.25
CA PRO A 36 17.99 18.41 14.57
C PRO A 36 19.24 17.56 14.45
N GLY A 37 20.27 17.90 15.22
CA GLY A 37 21.59 17.28 15.15
C GLY A 37 21.44 15.76 15.06
N TYR A 38 22.04 15.17 14.03
CA TYR A 38 21.99 13.74 13.77
C TYR A 38 22.43 12.97 15.01
N ILE A 39 21.47 12.40 15.72
CA ILE A 39 21.74 11.33 16.66
C ILE A 39 21.93 10.10 15.79
N ILE A 40 23.19 9.75 15.52
CA ILE A 40 23.55 8.37 15.17
C ILE A 40 23.18 7.58 16.42
N ASP A 41 22.02 6.93 16.38
CA ASP A 41 21.53 6.09 17.45
C ASP A 41 22.47 4.88 17.55
N ASP A 42 23.11 4.65 18.70
CA ASP A 42 23.98 3.47 18.90
C ASP A 42 23.21 2.13 18.75
N ARG A 43 21.87 2.16 18.67
CA ARG A 43 21.04 1.02 18.24
C ARG A 43 21.20 0.66 16.76
N TYR A 44 21.81 1.53 15.95
CA TYR A 44 22.13 1.31 14.53
C TYR A 44 23.19 0.22 14.31
N VAL A 45 24.03 -0.04 15.31
CA VAL A 45 25.18 -0.96 15.18
C VAL A 45 24.94 -2.33 15.82
N ASN A 46 24.00 -2.45 16.77
CA ASN A 46 23.91 -3.62 17.65
C ASN A 46 22.59 -4.42 17.57
N GLY A 47 21.70 -4.11 16.62
CA GLY A 47 20.37 -4.72 16.50
C GLY A 47 20.24 -5.86 15.48
N ILE A 48 21.33 -6.58 15.16
CA ILE A 48 21.32 -7.61 14.11
C ILE A 48 20.59 -8.87 14.62
N ASP A 49 19.27 -8.88 14.49
CA ASP A 49 18.52 -10.13 14.35
C ASP A 49 18.59 -10.51 12.87
N SER A 50 19.32 -11.58 12.53
CA SER A 50 19.52 -11.98 11.14
C SER A 50 18.27 -12.68 10.62
N LYS A 51 17.45 -11.97 9.85
CA LYS A 51 16.42 -12.59 9.00
C LYS A 51 16.84 -12.46 7.54
N GLU A 52 16.84 -13.57 6.81
CA GLU A 52 17.13 -13.60 5.36
C GLU A 52 18.47 -12.97 4.95
N ASN A 53 19.56 -13.19 5.69
CA ASN A 53 20.88 -12.56 5.44
C ASN A 53 20.84 -11.02 5.40
N ALA A 54 19.82 -10.39 6.02
CA ALA A 54 19.70 -8.95 6.11
C ALA A 54 19.89 -8.47 7.55
N ALA A 55 20.49 -7.30 7.71
CA ALA A 55 20.52 -6.59 8.98
C ALA A 55 19.17 -5.87 9.18
N VAL A 56 18.57 -6.03 10.36
CA VAL A 56 17.28 -5.43 10.69
C VAL A 56 17.50 -4.21 11.58
N VAL A 57 16.99 -3.06 11.16
CA VAL A 57 17.06 -1.80 11.92
C VAL A 57 15.66 -1.36 12.30
N LYS A 58 15.38 -1.27 13.60
CA LYS A 58 14.09 -0.82 14.10
C LYS A 58 13.94 0.70 13.99
N ILE A 59 12.87 1.14 13.32
CA ILE A 59 12.63 2.56 13.01
C ILE A 59 11.62 3.18 13.97
N ASP A 60 10.47 2.53 14.15
CA ASP A 60 9.37 3.07 14.96
C ASP A 60 8.54 1.92 15.53
N THR A 61 7.84 2.17 16.63
CA THR A 61 6.78 1.32 17.14
C THR A 61 5.65 2.20 17.62
N MET A 62 4.45 1.94 17.10
CA MET A 62 3.25 2.63 17.53
C MET A 62 2.15 1.61 17.83
N CYS A 63 1.44 1.84 18.93
CA CYS A 63 0.32 1.00 19.33
C CYS A 63 -1.00 1.69 19.02
N SER A 64 -2.02 0.89 18.74
CA SER A 64 -3.38 1.37 18.53
C SER A 64 -3.94 1.97 19.81
N GLU A 65 -4.65 3.09 19.65
CA GLU A 65 -5.46 3.69 20.71
C GLU A 65 -6.86 3.07 20.77
N THR A 66 -7.29 2.42 19.68
CA THR A 66 -8.65 1.85 19.53
C THR A 66 -8.70 0.37 19.85
N THR A 67 -7.62 -0.37 19.61
CA THR A 67 -7.54 -1.82 19.78
C THR A 67 -6.43 -2.15 20.76
N LYS A 68 -6.81 -2.70 21.92
CA LYS A 68 -5.89 -3.00 23.02
C LYS A 68 -4.84 -4.02 22.57
N GLU A 69 -3.58 -3.81 22.99
CA GLU A 69 -2.44 -4.71 22.72
C GLU A 69 -2.03 -4.81 21.24
N LEU A 70 -2.72 -4.12 20.32
CA LEU A 70 -2.34 -4.06 18.91
C LEU A 70 -1.20 -3.05 18.73
N CYS A 71 -0.01 -3.52 18.40
CA CYS A 71 1.17 -2.68 18.17
C CYS A 71 1.85 -3.02 16.86
N PHE A 72 2.23 -1.99 16.11
CA PHE A 72 2.93 -2.12 14.83
C PHE A 72 4.36 -1.65 14.98
N SER A 73 5.29 -2.33 14.32
CA SER A 73 6.69 -1.92 14.25
C SER A 73 7.11 -1.72 12.80
N VAL A 74 7.86 -0.65 12.57
CA VAL A 74 8.50 -0.35 11.29
C VAL A 74 9.97 -0.68 11.40
N VAL A 75 10.50 -1.41 10.42
CA VAL A 75 11.90 -1.79 10.34
C VAL A 75 12.45 -1.55 8.94
N ASP A 76 13.74 -1.28 8.85
CA ASP A 76 14.50 -1.33 7.62
C ASP A 76 15.32 -2.63 7.58
N LEU A 77 15.21 -3.35 6.48
CA LEU A 77 15.94 -4.59 6.17
C LEU A 77 17.06 -4.23 5.19
N ILE A 78 18.30 -4.25 5.66
CA ILE A 78 19.49 -3.91 4.89
C ILE A 78 20.09 -5.21 4.35
N GLN A 79 20.02 -5.39 3.04
CA GLN A 79 20.54 -6.56 2.33
C GLN A 79 22.07 -6.45 2.14
N GLU A 80 22.74 -7.58 1.89
CA GLU A 80 24.20 -7.61 1.64
C GLU A 80 24.65 -6.74 0.45
N ASN A 81 23.77 -6.54 -0.54
CA ASN A 81 24.01 -5.68 -1.69
C ASN A 81 23.71 -4.19 -1.43
N GLU A 82 23.51 -3.80 -0.15
CA GLU A 82 23.13 -2.45 0.30
C GLU A 82 21.75 -1.98 -0.20
N GLU A 83 20.93 -2.86 -0.80
CA GLU A 83 19.52 -2.56 -1.01
C GLU A 83 18.78 -2.54 0.33
N VAL A 84 17.97 -1.51 0.55
CA VAL A 84 17.17 -1.37 1.77
C VAL A 84 15.70 -1.51 1.45
N LYS A 85 15.05 -2.41 2.18
CA LYS A 85 13.60 -2.57 2.18
C LYS A 85 13.05 -2.02 3.48
N ARG A 86 11.95 -1.29 3.44
CA ARG A 86 11.21 -0.91 4.65
C ARG A 86 10.00 -1.79 4.81
N ALA A 87 9.80 -2.31 6.02
CA ALA A 87 8.71 -3.20 6.33
C ALA A 87 7.94 -2.75 7.57
N ILE A 88 6.65 -3.08 7.62
CA ILE A 88 5.80 -2.97 8.80
C ILE A 88 5.28 -4.36 9.15
N TYR A 89 5.26 -4.68 10.44
CA TYR A 89 4.67 -5.91 10.96
C TYR A 89 3.92 -5.65 12.25
N LEU A 90 3.04 -6.59 12.60
CA LEU A 90 2.32 -6.60 13.86
C LEU A 90 3.14 -7.31 14.94
N HIS A 91 3.20 -6.73 16.14
CA HIS A 91 3.89 -7.33 17.28
C HIS A 91 3.29 -8.72 17.59
N GLY A 92 4.14 -9.73 17.79
CA GLY A 92 3.75 -11.14 17.85
C GLY A 92 3.83 -11.88 16.51
N PHE A 93 3.99 -11.16 15.39
CA PHE A 93 4.15 -11.69 14.03
C PHE A 93 5.44 -11.15 13.40
N GLU A 94 6.55 -11.16 14.13
CA GLU A 94 7.80 -10.55 13.68
C GLU A 94 8.37 -11.20 12.41
N GLN A 95 7.94 -12.42 12.09
CA GLN A 95 8.38 -13.18 10.90
C GLN A 95 7.52 -12.90 9.67
N GLU A 96 6.40 -12.18 9.83
CA GLU A 96 5.43 -11.91 8.76
C GLU A 96 5.27 -10.40 8.59
N PHE A 97 5.73 -9.89 7.45
CA PHE A 97 5.58 -8.47 7.15
C PHE A 97 4.23 -8.21 6.48
N ASP A 98 3.45 -7.31 7.07
CA ASP A 98 2.19 -6.83 6.52
C ASP A 98 2.45 -6.05 5.21
N THR A 99 3.47 -5.20 5.19
CA THR A 99 3.89 -4.51 3.96
C THR A 99 5.39 -4.38 3.87
N VAL A 100 5.94 -4.54 2.66
CA VAL A 100 7.35 -4.33 2.32
C VAL A 100 7.47 -3.40 1.10
N VAL A 101 8.29 -2.36 1.20
CA VAL A 101 8.57 -1.40 0.11
C VAL A 101 10.08 -1.20 -0.09
N ALA A 102 10.53 -0.89 -1.29
CA ALA A 102 11.92 -0.52 -1.54
C ALA A 102 12.18 0.93 -1.16
N LEU A 103 13.39 1.22 -0.67
CA LEU A 103 13.88 2.59 -0.47
C LEU A 103 14.87 3.00 -1.58
N ILE A 104 14.95 4.30 -1.83
CA ILE A 104 15.86 4.92 -2.79
C ILE A 104 16.90 5.73 -2.00
N PRO A 105 18.19 5.33 -2.01
CA PRO A 105 19.23 6.11 -1.35
C PRO A 105 19.44 7.46 -2.06
N PRO A 106 19.79 8.53 -1.32
CA PRO A 106 20.34 9.74 -1.91
C PRO A 106 21.57 9.42 -2.76
N LYS A 107 21.84 10.23 -3.78
CA LYS A 107 22.94 9.98 -4.72
C LYS A 107 24.29 9.89 -3.98
N GLY A 108 24.97 8.75 -4.14
CA GLY A 108 26.28 8.49 -3.53
C GLY A 108 26.23 8.01 -2.08
N MET A 109 25.03 7.80 -1.53
CA MET A 109 24.84 7.25 -0.19
C MET A 109 24.55 5.74 -0.24
N SER A 110 24.89 5.06 0.84
CA SER A 110 24.63 3.64 1.11
C SER A 110 24.09 3.50 2.54
N ALA A 111 23.56 2.32 2.88
CA ALA A 111 23.01 2.09 4.23
C ALA A 111 24.12 2.14 5.28
N SER A 112 25.35 1.79 4.90
CA SER A 112 26.54 1.91 5.74
C SER A 112 26.95 3.34 6.10
N ASN A 113 26.53 4.37 5.35
CA ASN A 113 26.98 5.75 5.56
C ASN A 113 25.87 6.82 5.64
N SER A 114 24.60 6.42 5.55
CA SER A 114 23.46 7.32 5.59
C SER A 114 22.32 6.72 6.40
N ASP A 115 21.62 7.58 7.13
CA ASP A 115 20.40 7.21 7.84
C ASP A 115 19.25 6.93 6.85
N THR A 116 18.79 5.68 6.83
CA THR A 116 17.75 5.16 5.94
C THR A 116 16.37 5.73 6.23
N ARG A 117 16.14 6.34 7.40
CA ARG A 117 14.89 7.06 7.74
C ARG A 117 14.61 8.22 6.79
N MET A 118 15.65 8.79 6.18
CA MET A 118 15.54 9.91 5.26
C MET A 118 15.38 9.49 3.78
N TRP A 119 15.48 8.19 3.49
CA TRP A 119 15.45 7.70 2.12
C TRP A 119 14.02 7.74 1.59
N GLN A 120 13.88 8.02 0.29
CA GLN A 120 12.57 8.07 -0.35
C GLN A 120 12.05 6.66 -0.59
N VAL A 121 10.74 6.48 -0.46
CA VAL A 121 10.10 5.21 -0.79
C VAL A 121 9.94 5.09 -2.30
N ASN A 122 10.27 3.93 -2.86
CA ASN A 122 10.12 3.65 -4.28
C ASN A 122 8.73 3.09 -4.59
N HIS A 123 7.73 3.96 -4.77
CA HIS A 123 6.39 3.56 -5.21
C HIS A 123 6.32 3.03 -6.65
N ASN A 124 7.44 2.97 -7.38
CA ASN A 124 7.49 2.39 -8.73
C ASN A 124 8.01 0.94 -8.76
N LYS A 125 8.31 0.35 -7.60
CA LYS A 125 8.81 -1.03 -7.45
C LYS A 125 7.93 -1.79 -6.46
N ILE A 126 7.45 -2.97 -6.87
CA ILE A 126 6.76 -3.91 -5.99
C ILE A 126 7.78 -4.95 -5.50
N MET A 127 7.65 -5.34 -4.23
CA MET A 127 8.64 -6.17 -3.52
C MET A 127 8.17 -7.61 -3.21
N THR A 128 6.89 -7.91 -3.41
CA THR A 128 6.26 -9.19 -3.06
C THR A 128 5.43 -9.77 -4.21
N GLN A 129 5.28 -11.10 -4.26
CA GLN A 129 4.45 -11.78 -5.28
C GLN A 129 2.98 -11.45 -5.08
N TYR A 130 2.48 -11.43 -3.84
CA TYR A 130 1.07 -11.22 -3.57
C TYR A 130 0.61 -9.80 -3.96
N VAL A 131 1.39 -8.76 -3.64
CA VAL A 131 1.12 -7.37 -4.07
C VAL A 131 1.15 -7.28 -5.60
N SER A 132 2.08 -8.00 -6.24
CA SER A 132 2.12 -8.07 -7.70
C SER A 132 0.82 -8.68 -8.25
N GLY A 133 0.30 -9.72 -7.60
CA GLY A 133 -0.98 -10.34 -7.94
C GLY A 133 -2.16 -9.40 -7.76
N LEU A 134 -2.23 -8.69 -6.64
CA LEU A 134 -3.27 -7.69 -6.34
C LEU A 134 -3.28 -6.56 -7.37
N VAL A 135 -2.11 -6.06 -7.76
CA VAL A 135 -1.97 -5.03 -8.78
C VAL A 135 -2.29 -5.57 -10.17
N LEU A 136 -1.87 -6.80 -10.52
CA LEU A 136 -2.11 -7.39 -11.84
C LEU A 136 -3.59 -7.67 -12.10
N ALA A 137 -4.26 -8.29 -11.13
CA ALA A 137 -5.61 -8.80 -11.21
C ALA A 137 -6.63 -7.85 -11.89
N PRO A 138 -6.83 -6.61 -11.41
CA PRO A 138 -7.86 -5.72 -11.96
C PRO A 138 -7.59 -5.27 -13.40
N PHE A 139 -6.33 -5.14 -13.80
CA PHE A 139 -5.97 -4.82 -15.18
C PHE A 139 -6.09 -6.05 -16.08
N MET A 140 -5.73 -7.23 -15.58
CA MET A 140 -5.79 -8.48 -16.35
C MET A 140 -7.23 -8.87 -16.73
N VAL A 141 -8.20 -8.63 -15.85
CA VAL A 141 -9.61 -8.93 -16.13
C VAL A 141 -10.34 -7.79 -16.85
N GLY A 142 -9.65 -6.68 -17.13
CA GLY A 142 -10.18 -5.51 -17.83
C GLY A 142 -11.07 -4.60 -16.97
N ALA A 143 -11.05 -4.73 -15.65
CA ALA A 143 -11.80 -3.84 -14.75
C ALA A 143 -11.15 -2.45 -14.66
N LEU A 144 -9.82 -2.39 -14.79
CA LEU A 144 -9.04 -1.18 -14.99
C LEU A 144 -8.35 -1.19 -16.36
N ASN A 145 -8.27 -0.01 -16.97
CA ASN A 145 -7.61 0.23 -18.24
C ASN A 145 -6.25 0.93 -18.01
N PRO A 146 -5.12 0.34 -18.46
CA PRO A 146 -3.81 0.99 -18.36
C PRO A 146 -3.62 2.13 -19.37
N ASP A 147 -4.38 2.13 -20.47
CA ASP A 147 -4.26 3.13 -21.53
C ASP A 147 -5.10 4.38 -21.20
N GLN A 148 -4.47 5.34 -20.53
CA GLN A 148 -5.09 6.63 -20.20
C GLN A 148 -5.15 7.61 -21.40
N SER A 149 -4.75 7.20 -22.60
CA SER A 149 -4.64 8.08 -23.76
C SER A 149 -5.93 8.20 -24.60
N LYS A 150 -6.88 7.27 -24.42
CA LYS A 150 -8.20 7.31 -25.08
C LYS A 150 -9.13 8.30 -24.37
N SER A 151 -10.01 8.92 -25.17
CA SER A 151 -11.00 10.01 -24.95
C SER A 151 -11.08 10.75 -23.58
N LEU A 152 -11.48 12.03 -23.59
CA LEU A 152 -11.75 12.79 -22.36
C LEU A 152 -12.82 12.15 -21.45
N GLU A 153 -13.69 11.30 -21.99
CA GLU A 153 -14.70 10.54 -21.24
C GLU A 153 -14.11 9.26 -20.61
N ASP A 154 -13.10 8.64 -21.23
CA ASP A 154 -12.34 7.51 -20.65
C ASP A 154 -11.29 7.93 -19.61
N LYS A 155 -10.82 9.19 -19.69
CA LYS A 155 -9.89 9.81 -18.73
C LYS A 155 -10.54 10.15 -17.39
N VAL A 156 -11.86 10.10 -17.29
CA VAL A 156 -12.62 10.53 -16.11
C VAL A 156 -13.41 9.34 -15.58
N ASN A 157 -13.11 8.91 -14.34
CA ASN A 157 -13.87 7.97 -13.49
C ASN A 157 -13.48 6.50 -13.46
N GLN A 158 -12.19 6.14 -13.60
CA GLN A 158 -11.75 4.88 -12.99
C GLN A 158 -11.70 5.06 -11.47
N SER A 159 -12.39 4.20 -10.72
CA SER A 159 -12.44 4.28 -9.26
C SER A 159 -12.18 2.94 -8.58
N MET A 160 -11.43 2.98 -7.49
CA MET A 160 -11.05 1.81 -6.71
C MET A 160 -11.31 2.07 -5.23
N CYS A 161 -11.99 1.13 -4.59
CA CYS A 161 -12.17 1.08 -3.14
C CYS A 161 -11.32 -0.06 -2.60
N ILE A 162 -10.37 0.23 -1.71
CA ILE A 162 -9.45 -0.75 -1.13
C ILE A 162 -9.76 -0.85 0.35
N VAL A 163 -9.94 -2.04 0.89
CA VAL A 163 -10.11 -2.30 2.32
C VAL A 163 -8.83 -2.91 2.85
N GLY A 164 -8.21 -2.25 3.83
CA GLY A 164 -6.86 -2.51 4.31
C GLY A 164 -5.85 -1.54 3.68
N LEU A 165 -5.13 -0.79 4.51
CA LEU A 165 -4.06 0.10 4.06
C LEU A 165 -2.68 -0.55 4.13
N GLY A 166 -2.38 -1.21 5.25
CA GLY A 166 -1.01 -1.63 5.59
C GLY A 166 -0.02 -0.46 5.49
N GLY A 167 1.12 -0.68 4.82
CA GLY A 167 2.06 0.38 4.44
C GLY A 167 1.72 1.08 3.11
N GLY A 168 0.63 0.71 2.44
CA GLY A 168 0.15 1.34 1.22
C GLY A 168 0.91 0.95 -0.06
N ALA A 169 1.43 -0.27 -0.14
CA ALA A 169 2.20 -0.74 -1.30
C ALA A 169 1.35 -0.82 -2.58
N VAL A 170 0.13 -1.33 -2.49
CA VAL A 170 -0.78 -1.49 -3.64
C VAL A 170 -1.27 -0.13 -4.15
N ASP A 171 -1.87 0.68 -3.27
CA ASP A 171 -2.50 1.94 -3.66
C ASP A 171 -1.48 2.99 -4.09
N SER A 172 -0.33 3.08 -3.41
CA SER A 172 0.73 4.03 -3.79
C SER A 172 1.35 3.65 -5.13
N PHE A 173 1.53 2.36 -5.43
CA PHE A 173 2.03 1.92 -6.73
C PHE A 173 1.06 2.24 -7.87
N ILE A 174 -0.23 1.92 -7.68
CA ILE A 174 -1.25 2.22 -8.68
C ILE A 174 -1.36 3.74 -8.86
N HIS A 175 -1.36 4.53 -7.78
CA HIS A 175 -1.43 5.98 -7.84
C HIS A 175 -0.22 6.61 -8.55
N ALA A 176 1.00 6.14 -8.25
CA ALA A 176 2.23 6.62 -8.88
C ALA A 176 2.24 6.38 -10.40
N LYS A 177 1.71 5.23 -10.86
CA LYS A 177 1.59 4.92 -12.29
C LYS A 177 0.39 5.56 -12.97
N PHE A 178 -0.72 5.71 -12.25
CA PHE A 178 -2.03 6.08 -12.78
C PHE A 178 -2.68 7.16 -11.92
N PRO A 179 -2.15 8.39 -11.91
CA PRO A 179 -2.61 9.46 -11.01
C PRO A 179 -4.06 9.91 -11.25
N SER A 180 -4.69 9.51 -12.36
CA SER A 180 -6.11 9.80 -12.65
C SER A 180 -7.09 8.78 -12.06
N ILE A 181 -6.63 7.61 -11.58
CA ILE A 181 -7.51 6.63 -10.92
C ILE A 181 -7.87 7.17 -9.53
N ASN A 182 -9.17 7.24 -9.24
CA ASN A 182 -9.68 7.68 -7.95
C ASN A 182 -9.68 6.52 -6.94
N ILE A 183 -8.68 6.50 -6.05
CA ILE A 183 -8.44 5.46 -5.06
C ILE A 183 -8.92 5.94 -3.68
N THR A 184 -9.81 5.16 -3.08
CA THR A 184 -10.23 5.31 -1.68
C THR A 184 -9.78 4.09 -0.91
N VAL A 185 -8.88 4.28 0.05
CA VAL A 185 -8.43 3.22 0.97
C VAL A 185 -9.19 3.36 2.28
N LEU A 186 -9.67 2.24 2.80
CA LEU A 186 -10.44 2.12 4.03
C LEU A 186 -9.60 1.37 5.05
N GLU A 187 -9.26 2.04 6.14
CA GLU A 187 -8.44 1.50 7.22
C GLU A 187 -9.22 1.60 8.53
N VAL A 188 -9.17 0.57 9.37
CA VAL A 188 -9.88 0.57 10.65
C VAL A 188 -9.00 1.16 11.76
N GLU A 189 -7.68 0.98 11.69
CA GLU A 189 -6.71 1.40 12.69
C GLU A 189 -6.07 2.76 12.34
N PRO A 190 -6.36 3.85 13.08
CA PRO A 190 -5.76 5.16 12.82
C PRO A 190 -4.22 5.14 12.83
N VAL A 191 -3.62 4.29 13.67
CA VAL A 191 -2.16 4.16 13.81
C VAL A 191 -1.49 3.69 12.51
N VAL A 192 -2.15 2.82 11.75
CA VAL A 192 -1.63 2.32 10.46
C VAL A 192 -1.52 3.47 9.46
N LYS A 193 -2.54 4.35 9.38
CA LYS A 193 -2.47 5.55 8.53
C LYS A 193 -1.32 6.48 8.92
N VAL A 194 -1.07 6.65 10.21
CA VAL A 194 0.05 7.50 10.69
C VAL A 194 1.39 6.90 10.26
N LEU A 195 1.59 5.59 10.45
CA LEU A 195 2.83 4.90 10.06
C LEU A 195 3.02 4.89 8.54
N ALA A 196 1.97 4.60 7.78
CA ALA A 196 1.97 4.59 6.32
C ALA A 196 2.37 5.97 5.76
N ASN A 197 1.81 7.05 6.31
CA ASN A 197 2.17 8.41 5.92
C ASN A 197 3.61 8.78 6.30
N ARG A 198 4.01 8.48 7.54
CA ARG A 198 5.33 8.87 8.07
C ARG A 198 6.47 8.11 7.41
N TRP A 199 6.30 6.81 7.20
CA TRP A 199 7.41 5.91 6.88
C TRP A 199 7.32 5.27 5.50
N PHE A 200 6.13 5.15 4.93
CA PHE A 200 5.90 4.50 3.64
C PHE A 200 5.57 5.49 2.51
N GLY A 201 5.62 6.80 2.79
CA GLY A 201 5.43 7.84 1.79
C GLY A 201 3.98 7.98 1.30
N VAL A 202 3.03 7.31 1.96
CA VAL A 202 1.61 7.40 1.61
C VAL A 202 1.14 8.85 1.79
N SER A 203 0.60 9.44 0.74
CA SER A 203 0.11 10.82 0.75
C SER A 203 -1.35 10.90 0.34
N GLU A 204 -2.00 11.98 0.74
CA GLU A 204 -3.39 12.27 0.41
C GLU A 204 -3.41 13.35 -0.68
N ASP A 205 -4.19 13.15 -1.73
CA ASP A 205 -4.37 14.14 -2.78
C ASP A 205 -5.79 14.10 -3.38
N LYS A 206 -5.98 14.66 -4.58
CA LYS A 206 -7.29 14.73 -5.23
C LYS A 206 -7.83 13.37 -5.67
N THR A 207 -6.96 12.42 -5.97
CA THR A 207 -7.33 11.12 -6.55
C THR A 207 -6.92 9.95 -5.67
N ARG A 208 -6.21 10.14 -4.57
CA ARG A 208 -5.92 9.11 -3.59
C ARG A 208 -6.17 9.59 -2.17
N ARG A 209 -6.94 8.82 -1.40
CA ARG A 209 -7.25 9.14 0.00
C ARG A 209 -7.41 7.92 0.91
N THR A 210 -7.04 8.04 2.18
CA THR A 210 -7.34 7.06 3.24
C THR A 210 -8.44 7.59 4.17
N ILE A 211 -9.49 6.80 4.35
CA ILE A 211 -10.59 7.04 5.29
C ILE A 211 -10.47 6.04 6.44
N ILE A 212 -10.47 6.54 7.69
CA ILE A 212 -10.45 5.70 8.89
C ILE A 212 -11.87 5.26 9.25
N ARG A 213 -12.33 4.12 8.71
CA ARG A 213 -13.66 3.55 8.92
C ARG A 213 -13.68 2.05 8.57
N ASP A 214 -14.62 1.32 9.17
CA ASP A 214 -14.93 -0.07 8.78
C ASP A 214 -15.33 -0.14 7.30
N GLY A 215 -14.68 -1.06 6.56
CA GLY A 215 -14.85 -1.21 5.12
C GLY A 215 -16.27 -1.61 4.71
N ILE A 216 -16.90 -2.51 5.46
CA ILE A 216 -18.27 -2.95 5.20
C ILE A 216 -19.26 -1.80 5.39
N GLU A 217 -19.08 -0.97 6.43
CA GLU A 217 -19.95 0.19 6.67
C GLU A 217 -19.85 1.24 5.55
N VAL A 218 -18.65 1.50 5.02
CA VAL A 218 -18.50 2.41 3.87
C VAL A 218 -19.11 1.83 2.60
N ILE A 219 -18.98 0.51 2.38
CA ILE A 219 -19.62 -0.14 1.22
C ILE A 219 -21.16 -0.09 1.35
N LYS A 220 -21.71 -0.25 2.56
CA LYS A 220 -23.15 -0.01 2.81
C LYS A 220 -23.57 1.43 2.49
N ASP A 221 -22.78 2.41 2.89
CA ASP A 221 -23.02 3.83 2.56
C ASP A 221 -22.99 4.05 1.05
N ALA A 222 -22.00 3.52 0.35
CA ALA A 222 -21.85 3.62 -1.10
C ALA A 222 -23.09 3.05 -1.81
N LYS A 223 -23.56 1.86 -1.40
CA LYS A 223 -24.81 1.27 -1.90
C LYS A 223 -26.02 2.20 -1.69
N ARG A 224 -26.18 2.78 -0.49
CA ARG A 224 -27.29 3.71 -0.19
C ARG A 224 -27.23 4.98 -1.04
N LYS A 225 -26.04 5.43 -1.41
CA LYS A 225 -25.81 6.62 -2.26
C LYS A 225 -25.87 6.33 -3.75
N GLY A 226 -25.96 5.06 -4.16
CA GLY A 226 -25.86 4.66 -5.57
C GLY A 226 -24.45 4.81 -6.15
N GLU A 227 -23.42 4.82 -5.30
CA GLU A 227 -22.02 4.87 -5.72
C GLU A 227 -21.56 3.50 -6.20
N SER A 228 -20.67 3.48 -7.21
CA SER A 228 -20.10 2.24 -7.74
C SER A 228 -18.63 2.38 -8.12
N TYR A 229 -17.92 1.26 -8.06
CA TYR A 229 -16.48 1.18 -8.26
C TYR A 229 -16.13 0.28 -9.45
N ASN A 230 -15.05 0.62 -10.16
CA ASN A 230 -14.43 -0.31 -11.09
C ASN A 230 -13.82 -1.49 -10.35
N VAL A 231 -13.22 -1.22 -9.17
CA VAL A 231 -12.61 -2.25 -8.34
C VAL A 231 -13.02 -2.04 -6.90
N VAL A 232 -13.51 -3.11 -6.27
CA VAL A 232 -13.47 -3.24 -4.81
C VAL A 232 -12.39 -4.27 -4.50
N MET A 233 -11.38 -3.88 -3.73
CA MET A 233 -10.29 -4.75 -3.33
C MET A 233 -10.32 -4.93 -1.81
N VAL A 234 -10.19 -6.17 -1.36
CA VAL A 234 -10.07 -6.49 0.06
C VAL A 234 -8.72 -7.14 0.30
N ASP A 235 -7.91 -6.46 1.11
CA ASP A 235 -6.62 -6.88 1.61
C ASP A 235 -6.59 -6.63 3.13
N ALA A 236 -7.55 -7.25 3.81
CA ALA A 236 -7.78 -7.05 5.24
C ALA A 236 -7.81 -8.42 5.94
N CYS A 237 -6.78 -8.67 6.74
CA CYS A 237 -6.54 -9.92 7.45
C CYS A 237 -7.05 -9.86 8.90
N ASN A 238 -7.15 -11.02 9.53
CA ASN A 238 -7.40 -11.16 10.97
C ASN A 238 -6.18 -11.81 11.64
N SER A 239 -5.92 -11.52 12.91
CA SER A 239 -4.73 -11.98 13.62
C SER A 239 -4.81 -13.44 14.12
N ASP A 240 -5.99 -14.05 14.20
CA ASP A 240 -6.20 -15.21 15.09
C ASP A 240 -6.93 -16.41 14.46
N ASP A 241 -6.85 -16.61 13.14
CA ASP A 241 -7.61 -17.66 12.44
C ASP A 241 -6.75 -18.63 11.63
N ALA A 242 -7.26 -19.86 11.43
CA ALA A 242 -6.69 -20.86 10.52
C ALA A 242 -6.52 -20.31 9.08
N MET A 243 -7.41 -19.39 8.69
CA MET A 243 -7.28 -18.56 7.50
C MET A 243 -6.96 -17.12 7.91
N PRO A 244 -5.67 -16.72 7.98
CA PRO A 244 -5.29 -15.38 8.43
C PRO A 244 -5.84 -14.27 7.52
N CYS A 245 -6.00 -14.53 6.22
CA CYS A 245 -6.58 -13.55 5.30
C CYS A 245 -7.62 -14.17 4.35
N PRO A 246 -8.77 -13.52 4.12
CA PRO A 246 -9.23 -12.27 4.70
C PRO A 246 -9.90 -12.47 6.07
N SER A 247 -10.24 -11.38 6.76
CA SER A 247 -11.22 -11.41 7.85
C SER A 247 -12.51 -12.14 7.39
N PRO A 248 -13.06 -13.08 8.18
CA PRO A 248 -14.22 -13.90 7.77
C PRO A 248 -15.44 -13.09 7.30
N ARG A 249 -15.61 -11.86 7.80
CA ARG A 249 -16.70 -10.96 7.42
C ARG A 249 -16.72 -10.68 5.91
N PHE A 250 -15.58 -10.66 5.24
CA PHE A 250 -15.50 -10.39 3.79
C PHE A 250 -15.87 -11.59 2.92
N ILE A 251 -16.05 -12.77 3.48
CA ILE A 251 -16.51 -14.00 2.79
C ILE A 251 -17.89 -14.47 3.27
N GLU A 252 -18.59 -13.66 4.07
CA GLU A 252 -20.00 -13.88 4.38
C GLU A 252 -20.87 -13.58 3.17
N GLN A 253 -21.86 -14.44 2.92
CA GLN A 253 -22.78 -14.34 1.77
C GLN A 253 -23.36 -12.92 1.60
N GLN A 254 -23.90 -12.34 2.67
CA GLN A 254 -24.52 -11.02 2.67
C GLN A 254 -23.54 -9.89 2.29
N ASN A 255 -22.28 -10.01 2.72
CA ASN A 255 -21.26 -9.00 2.45
C ASN A 255 -20.69 -9.15 1.05
N LEU A 256 -20.56 -10.38 0.53
CA LEU A 256 -20.24 -10.63 -0.87
C LEU A 256 -21.31 -10.06 -1.81
N GLU A 257 -22.60 -10.26 -1.50
CA GLU A 257 -23.71 -9.67 -2.28
C GLU A 257 -23.70 -8.14 -2.22
N LEU A 258 -23.41 -7.58 -1.04
CA LEU A 258 -23.23 -6.15 -0.85
C LEU A 258 -22.08 -5.62 -1.72
N ILE A 259 -20.90 -6.25 -1.69
CA ILE A 259 -19.73 -5.89 -2.51
C ILE A 259 -20.10 -5.95 -4.00
N LYS A 260 -20.72 -7.05 -4.45
CA LYS A 260 -21.18 -7.17 -5.84
C LYS A 260 -22.11 -6.03 -6.25
N SER A 261 -22.99 -5.58 -5.36
CA SER A 261 -23.98 -4.54 -5.65
C SER A 261 -23.39 -3.13 -5.83
N VAL A 262 -22.14 -2.90 -5.42
CA VAL A 262 -21.43 -1.61 -5.63
C VAL A 262 -20.37 -1.71 -6.74
N LEU A 263 -20.30 -2.82 -7.48
CA LEU A 263 -19.45 -2.90 -8.66
C LEU A 263 -20.15 -2.30 -9.88
N LYS A 264 -19.38 -1.61 -10.71
CA LYS A 264 -19.80 -1.27 -12.07
C LYS A 264 -20.04 -2.54 -12.90
N PRO A 265 -20.80 -2.48 -14.00
CA PRO A 265 -21.09 -3.66 -14.83
C PRO A 265 -19.85 -4.43 -15.30
N MET A 266 -18.75 -3.72 -15.60
CA MET A 266 -17.46 -4.31 -15.98
C MET A 266 -16.41 -4.23 -14.84
N GLY A 267 -16.87 -4.03 -13.60
CA GLY A 267 -15.98 -3.98 -12.45
C GLY A 267 -15.55 -5.36 -11.96
N ALA A 268 -14.61 -5.39 -11.02
CA ALA A 268 -14.13 -6.60 -10.38
C ALA A 268 -14.07 -6.46 -8.86
N PHE A 269 -14.40 -7.55 -8.16
CA PHE A 269 -14.03 -7.75 -6.77
C PHE A 269 -12.68 -8.46 -6.72
N VAL A 270 -11.68 -7.87 -6.07
CA VAL A 270 -10.35 -8.48 -5.88
C VAL A 270 -10.15 -8.81 -4.41
N LEU A 271 -9.70 -10.02 -4.12
CA LEU A 271 -9.57 -10.52 -2.75
C LEU A 271 -8.20 -11.16 -2.55
N ASN A 272 -7.44 -10.69 -1.55
CA ASN A 272 -6.29 -11.41 -1.03
C ASN A 272 -6.77 -12.54 -0.12
N THR A 273 -6.16 -13.71 -0.24
CA THR A 273 -6.32 -14.81 0.70
C THR A 273 -4.94 -15.33 1.08
N LEU A 274 -4.76 -15.70 2.33
CA LEU A 274 -3.54 -16.31 2.86
C LEU A 274 -3.98 -17.52 3.66
N ALA A 275 -3.48 -18.70 3.27
CA ALA A 275 -3.70 -19.93 3.99
C ALA A 275 -2.39 -20.40 4.61
N MET A 276 -2.47 -21.04 5.78
CA MET A 276 -1.32 -21.76 6.32
C MET A 276 -0.95 -22.93 5.40
N LYS A 277 0.34 -23.30 5.40
CA LYS A 277 1.02 -24.14 4.41
C LYS A 277 0.39 -25.52 4.10
N ASP A 278 -0.58 -25.99 4.89
CA ASP A 278 -1.23 -27.29 4.74
C ASP A 278 -2.78 -27.22 4.63
N GLU A 279 -3.36 -26.02 4.46
CA GLU A 279 -4.81 -25.79 4.52
C GLU A 279 -5.44 -25.40 3.17
N ILE A 280 -5.10 -26.12 2.09
CA ILE A 280 -5.68 -25.93 0.74
C ILE A 280 -7.22 -25.95 0.76
N THR A 281 -7.82 -26.70 1.70
CA THR A 281 -9.28 -26.75 1.91
C THR A 281 -9.89 -25.38 2.21
N ASN A 282 -9.16 -24.47 2.85
CA ASN A 282 -9.66 -23.14 3.18
C ASN A 282 -9.77 -22.26 1.92
N ILE A 283 -8.78 -22.35 1.03
CA ILE A 283 -8.81 -21.63 -0.26
C ILE A 283 -9.95 -22.15 -1.14
N GLN A 284 -10.17 -23.46 -1.17
CA GLN A 284 -11.29 -24.06 -1.89
C GLN A 284 -12.63 -23.62 -1.30
N MET A 285 -12.76 -23.56 0.03
CA MET A 285 -13.98 -23.04 0.69
C MET A 285 -14.25 -21.58 0.29
N VAL A 286 -13.23 -20.72 0.31
CA VAL A 286 -13.36 -19.32 -0.12
C VAL A 286 -13.79 -19.25 -1.58
N GLN A 287 -13.15 -20.03 -2.46
CA GLN A 287 -13.55 -20.13 -3.86
C GLN A 287 -15.03 -20.50 -4.02
N GLN A 288 -15.52 -21.52 -3.30
CA GLN A 288 -16.93 -21.90 -3.38
C GLN A 288 -17.87 -20.79 -2.92
N ARG A 289 -17.53 -20.08 -1.83
CA ARG A 289 -18.29 -18.91 -1.36
C ARG A 289 -18.30 -17.77 -2.37
N LEU A 290 -17.16 -17.47 -3.00
CA LEU A 290 -17.10 -16.47 -4.06
C LEU A 290 -18.02 -16.86 -5.23
N LEU A 291 -18.00 -18.14 -5.61
CA LEU A 291 -18.83 -18.64 -6.69
C LEU A 291 -20.32 -18.66 -6.39
N THR A 292 -20.79 -18.58 -5.14
CA THR A 292 -22.24 -18.42 -4.86
C THR A 292 -22.77 -17.04 -5.26
N VAL A 293 -21.90 -16.02 -5.32
CA VAL A 293 -22.27 -14.63 -5.65
C VAL A 293 -21.77 -14.20 -7.03
N PHE A 294 -20.53 -14.54 -7.37
CA PHE A 294 -19.89 -14.19 -8.63
C PHE A 294 -19.92 -15.39 -9.59
N PRO A 295 -20.43 -15.25 -10.83
CA PRO A 295 -20.48 -16.36 -11.78
C PRO A 295 -19.10 -16.76 -12.35
N LEU A 296 -18.11 -15.87 -12.23
CA LEU A 296 -16.80 -16.01 -12.86
C LEU A 296 -15.74 -15.35 -11.99
N CYS A 297 -14.63 -16.05 -11.75
CA CYS A 297 -13.45 -15.53 -11.11
C CYS A 297 -12.18 -16.01 -11.84
N ILE A 298 -11.07 -15.36 -11.57
CA ILE A 298 -9.74 -15.94 -11.73
C ILE A 298 -9.06 -16.05 -10.38
N SER A 299 -8.12 -16.99 -10.24
CA SER A 299 -7.18 -17.04 -9.13
C SER A 299 -5.75 -16.88 -9.64
N ILE A 300 -4.91 -16.18 -8.88
CA ILE A 300 -3.47 -16.01 -9.11
C ILE A 300 -2.75 -16.51 -7.86
N SER A 301 -1.88 -17.52 -8.01
CA SER A 301 -1.13 -18.08 -6.88
C SER A 301 0.21 -17.38 -6.70
N ALA A 302 0.45 -16.83 -5.51
CA ALA A 302 1.74 -16.33 -5.04
C ALA A 302 2.35 -17.41 -4.13
N GLU A 303 3.04 -18.37 -4.74
CA GLU A 303 3.47 -19.61 -4.09
C GLU A 303 4.53 -19.39 -3.00
N GLU A 304 5.40 -18.38 -3.15
CA GLU A 304 6.44 -18.09 -2.15
C GLU A 304 5.86 -17.57 -0.83
N GLU A 305 4.68 -16.95 -0.89
CA GLU A 305 4.02 -16.27 0.24
C GLU A 305 2.73 -16.98 0.66
N PHE A 306 2.36 -18.07 -0.01
CA PHE A 306 1.13 -18.84 0.21
C PHE A 306 -0.16 -18.03 0.00
N ASN A 307 -0.08 -16.86 -0.63
CA ASN A 307 -1.26 -16.07 -0.97
C ASN A 307 -1.92 -16.60 -2.25
N THR A 308 -3.25 -16.54 -2.29
CA THR A 308 -4.03 -16.67 -3.52
C THR A 308 -4.89 -15.42 -3.71
N ILE A 309 -4.73 -14.77 -4.86
CA ILE A 309 -5.48 -13.57 -5.21
C ILE A 309 -6.64 -13.99 -6.10
N PHE A 310 -7.87 -13.69 -5.68
CA PHE A 310 -9.05 -13.87 -6.52
C PHE A 310 -9.43 -12.55 -7.19
N ALA A 311 -9.83 -12.60 -8.46
CA ALA A 311 -10.51 -11.50 -9.12
C ALA A 311 -11.83 -12.00 -9.72
N CYS A 312 -12.95 -11.56 -9.15
CA CYS A 312 -14.29 -12.03 -9.43
C CYS A 312 -15.13 -10.98 -10.15
N LEU A 313 -15.85 -11.41 -11.17
CA LEU A 313 -16.62 -10.56 -12.07
C LEU A 313 -18.11 -10.71 -11.81
N PRO A 314 -18.91 -9.63 -11.88
CA PRO A 314 -20.35 -9.69 -11.60
C PRO A 314 -21.16 -10.33 -12.73
N TYR A 315 -20.52 -10.71 -13.85
CA TYR A 315 -21.12 -11.24 -15.07
C TYR A 315 -20.45 -12.53 -15.54
N SER A 316 -21.19 -13.35 -16.29
CA SER A 316 -20.68 -14.55 -16.94
C SER A 316 -20.15 -14.26 -18.34
N ILE A 317 -19.22 -15.09 -18.81
CA ILE A 317 -18.80 -15.08 -20.22
C ILE A 317 -19.66 -16.10 -20.98
N GLN A 318 -20.23 -15.67 -22.10
CA GLN A 318 -20.96 -16.58 -22.98
C GLN A 318 -20.02 -17.67 -23.53
N PRO A 319 -20.45 -18.95 -23.64
CA PRO A 319 -19.58 -20.05 -24.05
C PRO A 319 -18.76 -19.80 -25.31
N GLN A 320 -19.34 -19.15 -26.32
CA GLN A 320 -18.68 -18.78 -27.58
C GLN A 320 -17.53 -17.78 -27.41
N ASN A 321 -17.54 -16.96 -26.35
CA ASN A 321 -16.55 -15.92 -26.10
C ASN A 321 -15.46 -16.35 -25.11
N ARG A 322 -15.56 -17.55 -24.51
CA ARG A 322 -14.61 -18.03 -23.48
C ARG A 322 -13.17 -18.05 -23.97
N LEU A 323 -12.91 -18.68 -25.12
CA LEU A 323 -11.57 -18.80 -25.67
C LEU A 323 -10.97 -17.43 -26.05
N ALA A 324 -11.80 -16.54 -26.62
CA ALA A 324 -11.36 -15.19 -26.96
C ALA A 324 -11.02 -14.36 -25.71
N THR A 325 -11.85 -14.46 -24.66
CA THR A 325 -11.62 -13.76 -23.39
C THR A 325 -10.38 -14.29 -22.67
N GLN A 326 -10.18 -15.61 -22.67
CA GLN A 326 -8.96 -16.25 -22.17
C GLN A 326 -7.72 -15.69 -22.85
N LYS A 327 -7.69 -15.69 -24.20
CA LYS A 327 -6.57 -15.14 -24.97
C LYS A 327 -6.32 -13.67 -24.62
N LEU A 328 -7.38 -12.87 -24.55
CA LEU A 328 -7.30 -11.45 -24.19
C LEU A 328 -6.66 -11.26 -22.80
N TRP A 329 -7.12 -12.01 -21.78
CA TRP A 329 -6.56 -11.91 -20.43
C TRP A 329 -5.10 -12.36 -20.35
N PHE A 330 -4.70 -13.40 -21.10
CA PHE A 330 -3.29 -13.79 -21.18
C PHE A 330 -2.42 -12.75 -21.89
N GLU A 331 -2.94 -12.08 -22.91
CA GLU A 331 -2.26 -10.97 -23.58
C GLU A 331 -2.13 -9.76 -22.64
N GLN A 332 -3.21 -9.40 -21.93
CA GLN A 332 -3.21 -8.35 -20.92
C GLN A 332 -2.23 -8.66 -19.80
N ARG A 333 -2.22 -9.89 -19.28
CA ARG A 333 -1.23 -10.36 -18.30
C ARG A 333 0.19 -10.03 -18.74
N ARG A 334 0.59 -10.48 -19.94
CA ARG A 334 1.94 -10.26 -20.47
C ARG A 334 2.26 -8.77 -20.63
N LYS A 335 1.30 -7.99 -21.14
CA LYS A 335 1.44 -6.55 -21.33
C LYS A 335 1.69 -5.86 -19.98
N ILE A 336 0.82 -6.11 -19.00
CA ILE A 336 0.87 -5.48 -17.67
C ILE A 336 2.13 -5.92 -16.91
N GLN A 337 2.46 -7.20 -16.90
CA GLN A 337 3.68 -7.70 -16.24
C GLN A 337 4.94 -7.01 -16.77
N LYS A 338 5.03 -6.83 -18.09
CA LYS A 338 6.14 -6.11 -18.73
C LYS A 338 6.14 -4.62 -18.39
N GLU A 339 4.99 -3.96 -18.50
CA GLU A 339 4.86 -2.52 -18.28
C GLU A 339 5.12 -2.13 -16.81
N PHE A 340 4.67 -2.99 -15.89
CA PHE A 340 4.75 -2.74 -14.45
C PHE A 340 5.99 -3.38 -13.82
N LYS A 341 6.77 -4.15 -14.59
CA LYS A 341 7.95 -4.90 -14.13
C LYS A 341 7.62 -5.87 -12.99
N LEU A 342 6.55 -6.64 -13.16
CA LEU A 342 6.07 -7.62 -12.18
C LEU A 342 6.80 -8.96 -12.34
N ASP A 343 8.12 -8.93 -12.17
CA ASP A 343 9.00 -10.05 -12.50
C ASP A 343 8.72 -11.28 -11.61
N MET A 344 8.36 -11.05 -10.34
CA MET A 344 8.14 -12.10 -9.34
C MET A 344 6.92 -13.00 -9.63
N ILE A 345 5.96 -12.54 -10.44
CA ILE A 345 4.76 -13.33 -10.79
C ILE A 345 4.68 -13.69 -12.26
N GLN A 346 5.78 -13.56 -13.02
CA GLN A 346 5.79 -13.87 -14.45
C GLN A 346 5.27 -15.29 -14.74
N GLN A 347 5.60 -16.24 -13.87
CA GLN A 347 5.23 -17.66 -14.01
C GLN A 347 4.11 -18.09 -13.07
N ALA A 348 3.54 -17.18 -12.27
CA ALA A 348 2.48 -17.49 -11.32
C ALA A 348 1.32 -18.25 -12.01
N PRO A 349 0.85 -19.38 -11.43
CA PRO A 349 -0.33 -20.08 -11.92
C PRO A 349 -1.54 -19.15 -11.93
N ILE A 350 -2.29 -19.17 -13.04
CA ILE A 350 -3.58 -18.47 -13.12
C ILE A 350 -4.65 -19.43 -13.60
N THR A 351 -5.70 -19.56 -12.81
CA THR A 351 -6.83 -20.44 -13.10
C THR A 351 -8.08 -19.62 -13.30
N ILE A 352 -8.88 -19.97 -14.31
CA ILE A 352 -10.22 -19.42 -14.49
C ILE A 352 -11.21 -20.35 -13.80
N ILE A 353 -12.08 -19.76 -13.00
CA ILE A 353 -12.99 -20.47 -12.12
C ILE A 353 -14.41 -19.98 -12.44
N GLU A 354 -15.26 -20.89 -12.89
CA GLU A 354 -16.65 -20.59 -13.23
C GLU A 354 -17.60 -21.31 -12.27
N ARG A 355 -18.76 -20.69 -12.03
CA ARG A 355 -19.87 -21.38 -11.36
C ARG A 355 -20.34 -22.51 -12.28
N GLN A 356 -20.28 -23.75 -11.77
CA GLN A 356 -20.78 -24.93 -12.47
C GLN A 356 -22.30 -24.94 -12.56
#